data_AF-A0A453FAC5-F1
#
_entry.id   AF-A0A453FAC5-F1
#
_cell.length_a   1.000
_cell.length_b   1.000
_cell.length_c   1.000
_cell.angle_alpha   90.00
_cell.angle_beta   90.00
_cell.angle_gamma   90.00
#
_symmetry.space_group_name_H-M   'P 1'
#
loop_
_entity.id
_entity.type
_entity.pdbx_description
1 polymer ?
#
loop_
_entity_poly.entity_id
_entity_poly.type
_entity_poly.pdbx_seq_one_letter_code
_entity_poly.pdbx_strand_id
1 'polypeptide(L)'
;MAFASWLVAPPPAARAGWRPARAAPRRLVLAASSRGGGPAPAPPTFDRLREQLLQLHAEADLTQSKANSARVRLMRLTEAAENLKKRAVVSVRMGRENEAVELLVQKKKLTNALENIKERIELLDKLSAKISENVTLFL
;
A
#
# COMPACT_ATOMS: atom_id res chain seq x y z
N MET A 1 22.83 45.94 -24.80
CA MET A 1 21.41 46.33 -24.74
C MET A 1 20.65 45.59 -25.83
N ALA A 2 19.88 44.57 -25.45
CA ALA A 2 18.76 44.04 -26.24
C ALA A 2 17.85 43.26 -25.28
N PHE A 3 16.69 43.84 -24.99
CA PHE A 3 15.62 43.24 -24.21
C PHE A 3 14.76 42.35 -25.11
N ALA A 4 14.39 41.17 -24.64
CA ALA A 4 13.16 40.50 -25.07
C ALA A 4 12.54 39.83 -23.85
N SER A 5 11.38 40.36 -23.48
CA SER A 5 10.57 39.98 -22.33
C SER A 5 9.51 38.97 -22.79
N TRP A 6 9.34 37.86 -22.05
CA TRP A 6 8.08 37.35 -21.47
C TRP A 6 6.90 37.13 -22.46
N LEU A 7 6.21 35.99 -22.56
CA LEU A 7 5.72 34.98 -21.63
C LEU A 7 5.20 33.80 -22.48
N VAL A 8 5.23 32.58 -21.94
CA VAL A 8 4.09 31.65 -21.82
C VAL A 8 4.64 30.32 -21.31
N ALA A 9 4.13 29.88 -20.17
CA ALA A 9 4.26 28.52 -19.64
C ALA A 9 2.84 27.87 -19.60
N PRO A 10 2.68 26.61 -19.17
CA PRO A 10 2.60 25.36 -19.94
C PRO A 10 1.18 24.73 -19.87
N PRO A 11 0.92 23.47 -20.32
CA PRO A 11 1.14 22.31 -19.45
C PRO A 11 1.52 20.98 -20.20
N PRO A 12 1.80 19.89 -19.45
CA PRO A 12 2.75 18.84 -19.85
C PRO A 12 2.12 17.64 -20.56
N ALA A 13 2.96 16.97 -21.35
CA ALA A 13 2.71 15.65 -21.92
C ALA A 13 2.24 14.67 -20.85
N ALA A 14 1.04 14.14 -21.08
CA ALA A 14 0.48 12.99 -20.39
C ALA A 14 1.47 11.82 -20.44
N ARG A 15 2.17 11.56 -19.34
CA ARG A 15 2.98 10.36 -19.17
C ARG A 15 2.40 9.51 -18.04
N ALA A 16 1.75 8.44 -18.50
CA ALA A 16 1.65 7.14 -17.87
C ALA A 16 1.23 7.16 -16.40
N GLY A 17 -0.09 7.27 -16.19
CA GLY A 17 -0.71 6.81 -14.96
C GLY A 17 -0.36 5.33 -14.74
N TRP A 18 0.36 5.05 -13.65
CA TRP A 18 0.45 3.72 -13.08
C TRP A 18 -0.94 3.37 -12.59
N ARG A 19 -1.70 2.62 -13.39
CA ARG A 19 -2.93 1.98 -12.92
C ARG A 19 -2.52 0.70 -12.18
N PRO A 20 -2.79 0.57 -10.87
CA PRO A 20 -2.88 -0.75 -10.28
C PRO A 20 -4.02 -1.47 -11.00
N ALA A 21 -3.75 -2.65 -11.57
CA ALA A 21 -4.78 -3.52 -12.06
C ALA A 21 -5.77 -3.79 -10.92
N ARG A 22 -6.92 -3.11 -10.98
CA ARG A 22 -8.02 -3.28 -10.04
C ARG A 22 -8.60 -4.65 -10.36
N ALA A 23 -8.05 -5.70 -9.75
CA ALA A 23 -8.64 -7.03 -9.78
C ALA A 23 -10.03 -6.90 -9.14
N ALA A 24 -11.05 -6.81 -9.99
CA ALA A 24 -12.43 -6.79 -9.56
C ALA A 24 -12.68 -8.08 -8.76
N PRO A 25 -13.40 -8.02 -7.63
CA PRO A 25 -13.90 -9.24 -7.02
C PRO A 25 -14.81 -9.89 -8.06
N ARG A 26 -14.40 -11.05 -8.59
CA ARG A 26 -15.24 -11.85 -9.48
C ARG A 26 -16.43 -12.32 -8.65
N ARG A 27 -17.50 -11.51 -8.65
CA ARG A 27 -18.80 -11.86 -8.10
C ARG A 27 -19.34 -12.96 -9.02
N LEU A 28 -19.25 -14.21 -8.57
CA LEU A 28 -19.88 -15.34 -9.25
C LEU A 28 -21.38 -15.11 -9.21
N VAL A 29 -21.94 -14.62 -10.32
CA VAL A 29 -23.38 -14.62 -10.55
C VAL A 29 -23.73 -16.06 -10.87
N LEU A 30 -24.31 -16.78 -9.90
CA LEU A 30 -24.99 -18.04 -10.16
C LEU A 30 -26.20 -17.72 -11.05
N ALA A 31 -26.05 -17.94 -12.36
CA ALA A 31 -27.18 -17.99 -13.26
C ALA A 31 -27.97 -19.26 -12.94
N ALA A 32 -29.15 -19.10 -12.35
CA ALA A 32 -30.12 -20.17 -12.21
C ALA A 32 -30.68 -20.48 -13.61
N SER A 33 -30.04 -21.40 -14.33
CA SER A 33 -30.59 -21.96 -15.55
C SER A 33 -31.57 -23.06 -15.17
N SER A 34 -32.85 -22.78 -15.35
CA SER A 34 -33.91 -23.75 -15.23
C SER A 34 -33.83 -24.76 -16.38
N ARG A 35 -34.15 -26.02 -16.02
CA ARG A 35 -34.51 -27.15 -16.90
C ARG A 35 -33.36 -27.93 -17.55
N GLY A 36 -33.25 -29.19 -17.12
CA GLY A 36 -32.55 -30.27 -17.80
C GLY A 36 -31.71 -31.08 -16.82
N GLY A 37 -32.15 -32.29 -16.48
CA GLY A 37 -31.48 -33.17 -15.54
C GLY A 37 -30.01 -33.41 -15.89
N GLY A 38 -29.13 -32.96 -15.00
CA GLY A 38 -27.72 -33.29 -14.95
C GLY A 38 -27.36 -33.64 -13.50
N PRO A 39 -26.34 -34.48 -13.25
CA PRO A 39 -26.04 -34.99 -11.92
C PRO A 39 -25.78 -33.81 -10.96
N ALA A 40 -26.24 -33.98 -9.72
CA ALA A 40 -26.09 -33.03 -8.62
C ALA A 40 -24.68 -32.38 -8.59
N PRO A 41 -24.55 -31.11 -8.18
CA PRO A 41 -23.23 -30.49 -8.04
C PRO A 41 -22.37 -31.40 -7.18
N ALA A 42 -21.32 -31.95 -7.78
CA ALA A 42 -20.42 -32.87 -7.09
C ALA A 42 -19.97 -32.20 -5.78
N PRO A 43 -19.95 -32.94 -4.65
CA PRO A 43 -19.44 -32.42 -3.40
C PRO A 43 -18.02 -31.86 -3.66
N PRO A 44 -17.61 -30.79 -2.97
CA PRO A 44 -16.27 -30.23 -3.14
C PRO A 44 -15.26 -31.37 -3.06
N THR A 45 -14.58 -31.65 -4.17
CA THR A 45 -13.60 -32.71 -4.22
C THR A 45 -12.46 -32.31 -3.28
N PHE A 46 -11.92 -33.28 -2.54
CA PHE A 46 -10.82 -33.06 -1.61
C PHE A 46 -9.67 -32.26 -2.25
N ASP A 47 -9.37 -32.52 -3.52
CA ASP A 47 -8.37 -31.80 -4.31
C ASP A 47 -8.67 -30.30 -4.45
N ARG A 48 -9.93 -29.93 -4.70
CA ARG A 48 -10.34 -28.52 -4.79
C ARG A 48 -10.17 -27.81 -3.44
N LEU A 49 -10.49 -28.48 -2.35
CA LEU A 49 -10.31 -27.92 -1.00
C LEU A 49 -8.83 -27.70 -0.70
N ARG A 50 -7.98 -28.66 -1.09
CA ARG A 50 -6.52 -28.57 -0.97
C ARG A 50 -5.94 -27.41 -1.79
N GLU A 51 -6.41 -27.20 -3.01
CA GLU A 51 -6.02 -26.05 -3.83
C GLU A 51 -6.41 -24.73 -3.18
N GLN A 52 -7.63 -24.63 -2.63
CA GLN A 52 -8.08 -23.44 -1.92
C GLN A 52 -7.25 -23.16 -0.65
N LEU A 53 -6.85 -24.20 0.08
CA LEU A 53 -5.98 -24.07 1.26
C LEU A 53 -4.59 -23.56 0.87
N LEU A 54 -3.99 -24.12 -0.20
CA LEU A 54 -2.70 -23.67 -0.74
C LEU A 54 -2.78 -22.21 -1.21
N GLN A 55 -3.88 -21.82 -1.86
CA GLN A 55 -4.09 -20.44 -2.27
C GLN A 55 -4.17 -19.50 -1.06
N LEU A 56 -4.94 -19.85 -0.03
CA LEU A 56 -5.03 -19.05 1.20
C LEU A 56 -3.68 -18.92 1.89
N HIS A 57 -2.87 -19.97 1.91
CA HIS A 57 -1.53 -19.91 2.48
C HIS A 57 -0.62 -18.95 1.68
N ALA A 58 -0.62 -19.04 0.35
CA ALA A 58 0.12 -18.11 -0.50
C ALA A 58 -0.36 -16.65 -0.34
N GLU A 59 -1.66 -16.44 -0.12
CA GLU A 59 -2.22 -15.12 0.18
C GLU A 59 -1.75 -14.58 1.54
N ALA A 60 -1.65 -15.43 2.56
CA ALA A 60 -1.07 -15.08 3.87
C ALA A 60 0.38 -14.59 3.71
N ASP A 61 1.23 -15.37 3.05
CA ASP A 61 2.64 -15.03 2.82
C ASP A 61 2.80 -13.71 2.05
N LEU A 62 1.96 -13.51 1.03
CA LEU A 62 1.94 -12.26 0.27
C LEU A 62 1.56 -11.06 1.16
N THR A 63 0.61 -11.22 2.08
CA THR A 63 0.19 -10.15 2.98
C THR A 63 1.26 -9.82 4.00
N GLN A 64 1.95 -10.84 4.54
CA GLN A 64 3.09 -10.67 5.42
C GLN A 64 4.26 -9.97 4.71
N SER A 65 4.56 -10.36 3.47
CA SER A 65 5.58 -9.69 2.64
C SER A 65 5.25 -8.21 2.41
N LYS A 66 3.98 -7.87 2.15
CA LYS A 66 3.53 -6.47 2.05
C LYS A 66 3.71 -5.71 3.38
N ALA A 67 3.43 -6.34 4.52
CA ALA A 67 3.64 -5.74 5.83
C ALA A 67 5.14 -5.47 6.06
N ASN A 68 6.01 -6.43 5.75
CA ASN A 68 7.47 -6.28 5.85
C ASN A 68 8.00 -5.14 4.97
N SER A 69 7.53 -5.04 3.71
CA SER A 69 7.86 -3.91 2.84
C SER A 69 7.42 -2.56 3.43
N ALA A 70 6.23 -2.51 4.05
CA ALA A 70 5.76 -1.32 4.73
C ALA A 70 6.62 -0.95 5.95
N ARG A 71 7.08 -1.94 6.74
CA ARG A 71 8.01 -1.72 7.86
C ARG A 71 9.35 -1.14 7.39
N VAL A 72 9.92 -1.63 6.29
CA VAL A 72 11.16 -1.05 5.71
C VAL A 72 10.95 0.42 5.33
N ARG A 73 9.81 0.75 4.71
CA ARG A 73 9.48 2.15 4.39
C ARG A 73 9.30 3.00 5.64
N LEU A 74 8.66 2.46 6.68
CA LEU A 74 8.52 3.14 7.96
C LEU A 74 9.88 3.53 8.52
N MET A 75 10.84 2.58 8.57
CA MET A 75 12.20 2.84 9.07
C MET A 75 12.90 3.97 8.30
N ARG A 76 12.83 3.95 6.96
CA ARG A 76 13.43 4.99 6.12
C ARG A 76 12.79 6.37 6.34
N LEU A 77 11.47 6.41 6.52
CA LEU A 77 10.76 7.67 6.78
C LEU A 77 11.05 8.21 8.18
N THR A 78 11.18 7.34 9.19
CA THR A 78 11.59 7.76 10.53
C THR A 78 13.00 8.35 10.53
N GLU A 79 13.92 7.74 9.78
CA GLU A 79 15.27 8.27 9.62
C GLU A 79 15.26 9.63 8.90
N ALA A 80 14.48 9.76 7.81
CA ALA A 80 14.33 11.03 7.09
C ALA A 80 13.75 12.14 8.00
N ALA A 81 12.77 11.82 8.84
CA ALA A 81 12.18 12.78 9.78
C ALA A 81 13.20 13.26 10.83
N GLU A 82 14.04 12.37 11.36
CA GLU A 82 15.13 12.75 12.26
C GLU A 82 16.20 13.59 11.55
N ASN A 83 16.52 13.27 10.30
CA ASN A 83 17.47 14.06 9.51
C ASN A 83 16.95 15.48 9.24
N LEU A 84 15.65 15.66 8.96
CA LEU A 84 15.04 16.99 8.85
C LEU A 84 15.14 17.76 10.17
N LYS A 85 14.87 17.10 11.30
CA LYS A 85 15.01 17.71 12.63
C LYS A 85 16.46 18.17 12.89
N LYS A 86 17.45 17.33 12.61
CA LYS A 86 18.88 17.67 12.74
C LYS A 86 19.23 18.89 11.87
N ARG A 87 18.79 18.91 10.60
CA ARG A 87 19.02 20.04 9.68
C ARG A 87 18.35 21.33 10.14
N ALA A 88 17.14 21.24 10.70
CA ALA A 88 16.44 22.40 11.25
C ALA A 88 17.23 23.00 12.42
N VAL A 89 17.73 22.17 13.34
CA VAL A 89 18.57 22.62 14.46
C VAL A 89 19.84 23.32 13.97
N VAL A 90 20.51 22.77 12.95
CA VAL A 90 21.69 23.41 12.35
C VAL A 90 21.33 24.75 11.72
N SER A 91 20.20 24.83 11.01
CA SER A 91 19.78 26.06 10.32
C SER A 91 19.47 27.19 11.32
N VAL A 92 18.81 26.88 12.44
CA VAL A 92 18.60 27.84 13.54
C VAL A 92 19.92 28.36 14.09
N ARG A 93 20.89 27.49 14.35
CA ARG A 93 22.22 27.89 14.85
C ARG A 93 22.98 28.80 13.88
N MET A 94 22.70 28.68 12.59
CA MET A 94 23.31 29.50 11.54
C MET A 94 22.51 30.79 11.26
N GLY A 95 21.47 31.09 12.04
CA GLY A 95 20.60 32.25 11.84
C GLY A 95 19.63 32.13 10.65
N ARG A 96 19.49 30.94 10.07
CA ARG A 96 18.62 30.67 8.91
C ARG A 96 17.27 30.14 9.36
N GLU A 97 16.50 31.00 10.02
CA GLU A 97 15.21 30.63 10.63
C GLU A 97 14.15 30.23 9.60
N ASN A 98 14.11 30.92 8.45
CA ASN A 98 13.18 30.60 7.37
C ASN A 98 13.38 29.16 6.85
N GLU A 99 14.64 28.75 6.63
CA GLU A 99 14.97 27.37 6.23
C GLU A 99 14.59 26.36 7.32
N ALA A 100 14.81 26.71 8.59
CA ALA A 100 14.43 25.84 9.70
C ALA A 100 12.91 25.60 9.75
N VAL A 101 12.11 26.65 9.52
CA VAL A 101 10.64 26.55 9.45
C VAL A 101 10.21 25.64 8.29
N GLU A 102 10.79 25.82 7.10
CA GLU A 102 10.50 24.96 5.94
C GLU A 102 10.81 23.48 6.22
N LEU A 103 11.95 23.19 6.84
CA LEU A 103 12.34 21.84 7.22
C LEU A 103 11.37 21.24 8.26
N LEU A 104 10.86 22.03 9.20
CA LEU A 104 9.85 21.59 10.15
C LEU A 104 8.49 21.34 9.49
N VAL A 105 8.11 22.14 8.49
CA VAL A 105 6.91 21.90 7.67
C VAL A 105 7.04 20.59 6.90
N GLN A 106 8.20 20.32 6.30
CA GLN A 106 8.48 19.04 5.65
C GLN A 106 8.40 17.87 6.64
N LYS A 107 8.98 18.03 7.84
CA LYS A 107 8.90 17.03 8.91
C LYS A 107 7.45 16.73 9.29
N LYS A 108 6.60 17.75 9.42
CA LYS A 108 5.16 17.59 9.72
C LYS A 108 4.43 16.79 8.63
N LYS A 109 4.77 17.01 7.35
CA LYS A 109 4.22 16.20 6.25
C LYS A 109 4.67 14.75 6.36
N LEU A 110 5.94 14.51 6.69
CA LEU A 110 6.47 13.15 6.90
C LEU A 110 5.81 12.45 8.09
N THR A 111 5.54 13.14 9.20
CA THR A 111 4.86 12.53 10.35
C THR A 111 3.46 12.04 10.00
N ASN A 112 2.72 12.77 9.16
CA ASN A 112 1.42 12.30 8.68
C ASN A 112 1.55 11.03 7.82
N ALA A 113 2.57 10.96 6.97
CA ALA A 113 2.86 9.77 6.18
C ALA A 113 3.29 8.58 7.05
N LEU A 114 4.00 8.84 8.16
CA LEU A 114 4.38 7.81 9.13
C LEU A 114 3.15 7.19 9.79
N GLU A 115 2.19 7.99 10.25
CA GLU A 115 0.96 7.47 10.85
C GLU A 115 0.17 6.61 9.86
N ASN A 116 0.01 7.07 8.60
CA ASN A 116 -0.66 6.28 7.57
C ASN A 116 0.00 4.91 7.33
N ILE A 117 1.33 4.85 7.34
CA ILE A 117 2.06 3.59 7.14
C ILE A 117 1.93 2.66 8.34
N LYS A 118 1.92 3.20 9.58
CA LYS A 118 1.65 2.39 10.78
C LYS A 118 0.27 1.75 10.72
N GLU A 119 -0.77 2.53 10.42
CA GLU A 119 -2.13 2.02 10.24
C GLU A 119 -2.18 0.91 9.18
N ARG A 120 -1.47 1.09 8.07
CA ARG A 120 -1.40 0.07 7.01
C ARG A 120 -0.70 -1.22 7.48
N ILE A 121 0.36 -1.12 8.27
CA ILE A 121 1.04 -2.29 8.85
C ILE A 121 0.07 -3.03 9.77
N GLU A 122 -0.62 -2.32 10.67
CA GLU A 122 -1.59 -2.94 11.58
C GLU A 122 -2.72 -3.66 10.84
N LEU A 123 -3.25 -3.06 9.78
CA LEU A 123 -4.31 -3.69 8.97
C LEU A 123 -3.79 -4.94 8.25
N LEU A 124 -2.56 -4.91 7.73
CA LEU A 124 -1.95 -6.06 7.07
C LEU A 124 -1.66 -7.19 8.07
N ASP A 125 -1.23 -6.85 9.28
CA ASP A 125 -0.99 -7.84 10.35
C ASP A 125 -2.30 -8.51 10.78
N LYS A 126 -3.36 -7.71 11.00
CA LYS A 126 -4.70 -8.24 11.30
C LYS A 126 -5.22 -9.16 10.19
N LEU A 127 -5.00 -8.79 8.94
CA LEU A 127 -5.43 -9.59 7.79
C LEU A 127 -4.62 -10.90 7.71
N SER A 128 -3.30 -10.83 7.82
CA SER A 128 -2.42 -12.00 7.81
C SER A 128 -2.78 -12.98 8.94
N ALA A 129 -3.06 -12.47 10.14
CA ALA A 129 -3.50 -13.27 11.28
C ALA A 129 -4.83 -14.00 10.97
N LYS A 130 -5.82 -13.29 10.44
CA LYS A 130 -7.11 -13.88 10.07
C LYS A 130 -7.00 -14.95 8.99
N ILE A 131 -6.16 -14.75 7.96
CA ILE A 131 -5.94 -15.78 6.94
C ILE A 131 -5.28 -17.01 7.57
N SER A 132 -4.26 -16.77 8.41
CA SER A 132 -3.53 -17.85 9.07
C SER A 132 -4.41 -18.66 10.03
N GLU A 133 -5.25 -18.00 10.83
CA GLU A 133 -6.24 -18.65 11.70
C GLU A 133 -7.16 -19.59 10.92
N ASN A 134 -7.70 -19.10 9.79
CA ASN A 134 -8.55 -19.93 8.94
C ASN A 134 -7.77 -21.13 8.39
N VAL A 135 -6.54 -20.94 7.90
CA VAL A 135 -5.71 -22.04 7.41
C VAL A 135 -5.42 -23.07 8.52
N THR A 136 -5.10 -22.62 9.74
CA THR A 136 -4.84 -23.52 10.89
C THR A 136 -6.07 -24.25 11.40
N LEU A 137 -7.28 -23.70 11.23
CA LEU A 137 -8.52 -24.39 11.58
C LEU A 137 -8.88 -25.50 10.59
N PHE A 138 -8.30 -25.50 9.40
CA PHE A 138 -8.54 -26.49 8.35
C PHE A 138 -7.46 -27.58 8.25
N LEU A 139 -6.31 -27.41 8.93
CA LEU A 139 -5.22 -28.39 9.03
C LEU A 139 -5.32 -29.19 10.32
#